data_AF-A0AAJ5FGQ7-F1
#
_entry.id   AF-A0AAJ5FGQ7-F1
#
_cell.length_a   1.000
_cell.length_b   1.000
_cell.length_c   1.000
_cell.angle_alpha   90.00
_cell.angle_beta   90.00
_cell.angle_gamma   90.00
#
_symmetry.space_group_name_H-M   'P 1'
#
loop_
_entity.id
_entity.type
_entity.pdbx_description
1 polymer ?
#
loop_
_entity_poly.entity_id
_entity_poly.type
_entity_poly.pdbx_seq_one_letter_code
_entity_poly.pdbx_strand_id
1 'polypeptide(L)'
;MNIPRKVWVDAIGVGLFTLVYSLIMSGFSLWMGSAAFIAVSYFFGAGFPKDKLWNILLSFALGIIWGLVAFRLLHVSWIASPWASAIMFGLMTFVVLFLQGTVMKFTVVPAWLIAWGTTMLIISNVKIHNWSLFVFQLYASMLLGIFVIGYASDYFYKLSFKLFPTKDADKAADRPAEDD
;
A
#
# COMPACT_ATOMS: atom_id res chain seq x y z
N MET A 1 -27.65 -8.27 -17.31
CA MET A 1 -26.82 -8.40 -16.09
C MET A 1 -26.93 -7.09 -15.33
N ASN A 2 -27.64 -7.06 -14.19
CA ASN A 2 -27.82 -5.83 -13.42
C ASN A 2 -26.60 -5.63 -12.51
N ILE A 3 -25.67 -4.76 -12.92
CA ILE A 3 -24.49 -4.43 -12.11
C ILE A 3 -24.96 -3.55 -10.93
N PRO A 4 -24.64 -3.91 -9.68
CA PRO A 4 -25.02 -3.11 -8.52
C PRO A 4 -24.46 -1.68 -8.65
N ARG A 5 -25.28 -0.67 -8.34
CA ARG A 5 -24.88 0.76 -8.40
C ARG A 5 -23.60 1.05 -7.62
N LYS A 6 -23.38 0.34 -6.52
CA LYS A 6 -22.15 0.38 -5.71
C LYS A 6 -20.90 0.10 -6.56
N VAL A 7 -20.93 -0.99 -7.33
CA VAL A 7 -19.81 -1.41 -8.18
C VAL A 7 -19.53 -0.35 -9.27
N TRP A 8 -20.57 0.27 -9.82
CA TRP A 8 -20.43 1.36 -10.78
C TRP A 8 -19.75 2.59 -10.17
N VAL A 9 -20.17 3.01 -8.98
CA VAL A 9 -19.60 4.18 -8.30
C VAL A 9 -18.14 3.92 -7.91
N ASP A 10 -17.84 2.73 -7.38
CA ASP A 10 -16.47 2.36 -7.00
C ASP A 10 -15.56 2.28 -8.22
N ALA A 11 -16.00 1.65 -9.32
CA ALA A 11 -15.23 1.54 -10.55
C ALA A 11 -14.93 2.91 -11.18
N ILE A 12 -15.93 3.80 -11.25
CA ILE A 12 -15.75 5.16 -11.78
C ILE A 12 -14.83 5.98 -10.87
N GLY A 13 -15.04 5.91 -9.55
CA GLY A 13 -14.22 6.63 -8.57
C GLY A 13 -12.76 6.19 -8.65
N VAL A 14 -12.49 4.90 -8.47
CA VAL A 14 -11.12 4.37 -8.50
C VAL A 14 -10.45 4.64 -9.85
N GLY A 15 -11.15 4.46 -10.97
CA GLY A 15 -10.63 4.76 -12.30
C GLY A 15 -10.24 6.24 -12.46
N LEU A 16 -11.12 7.16 -12.06
CA LEU A 16 -10.88 8.60 -12.15
C LEU A 16 -9.71 9.04 -11.26
N PHE A 17 -9.66 8.58 -10.01
CA PHE A 17 -8.57 8.95 -9.10
C PHE A 17 -7.24 8.29 -9.48
N THR A 18 -7.27 7.11 -10.10
CA THR A 18 -6.06 6.52 -10.70
C THR A 18 -5.54 7.38 -11.84
N LEU A 19 -6.42 7.96 -12.68
CA LEU A 19 -6.05 8.89 -13.73
C LEU A 19 -5.45 10.18 -13.15
N VAL A 20 -6.12 10.81 -12.18
CA VAL A 20 -5.62 12.01 -11.49
C VAL A 20 -4.25 11.74 -10.84
N TYR A 21 -4.13 10.61 -10.14
CA TYR A 21 -2.87 10.18 -9.54
C TYR A 21 -1.77 10.02 -10.61
N SER A 22 -2.06 9.37 -11.73
CA SER A 22 -1.09 9.17 -12.81
C SER A 22 -0.63 10.50 -13.42
N LEU A 23 -1.52 11.48 -13.55
CA LEU A 23 -1.16 12.84 -13.98
C LEU A 23 -0.28 13.56 -12.98
N ILE A 24 -0.55 13.44 -11.67
CA ILE A 24 0.30 13.99 -10.61
C ILE A 24 1.69 13.34 -10.69
N MET A 25 1.78 12.01 -10.77
CA MET A 25 3.07 11.32 -10.81
C MET A 25 3.88 11.70 -12.05
N SER A 26 3.22 11.81 -13.20
CA SER A 26 3.87 12.22 -14.45
C SER A 26 4.29 13.69 -14.41
N GLY A 27 3.43 14.58 -13.91
CA GLY A 27 3.68 16.02 -13.82
C GLY A 27 4.81 16.40 -12.86
N PHE A 28 4.94 15.67 -11.75
CA PHE A 28 6.02 15.88 -10.77
C PHE A 28 7.26 15.00 -11.04
N SER A 29 7.31 14.27 -12.17
CA SER A 29 8.39 13.33 -12.50
C SER A 29 8.68 12.30 -11.40
N LEU A 30 7.63 11.88 -10.68
CA LEU A 30 7.74 10.90 -9.61
C LEU A 30 7.78 9.48 -10.19
N TRP A 31 8.98 9.02 -10.52
CA TRP A 31 9.23 7.74 -11.18
C TRP A 31 8.75 6.50 -10.37
N MET A 32 8.59 6.62 -9.05
CA MET A 32 8.10 5.54 -8.18
C MET A 32 6.57 5.44 -8.11
N GLY A 33 5.86 6.01 -9.08
CA GLY A 33 4.39 6.02 -9.10
C GLY A 33 3.73 4.64 -9.06
N SER A 34 4.36 3.64 -9.68
CA SER A 34 3.90 2.25 -9.66
C SER A 34 3.96 1.62 -8.27
N ALA A 35 4.91 2.01 -7.43
CA ALA A 35 5.03 1.52 -6.06
C ALA A 35 3.81 1.87 -5.21
N ALA A 36 3.27 3.09 -5.37
CA ALA A 36 2.06 3.47 -4.67
C ALA A 36 0.83 2.73 -5.17
N PHE A 37 0.76 2.47 -6.48
CA PHE A 37 -0.34 1.73 -7.06
C PHE A 37 -0.40 0.31 -6.48
N ILE A 38 0.75 -0.38 -6.39
CA ILE A 38 0.86 -1.71 -5.75
C ILE A 38 0.30 -1.68 -4.32
N ALA A 39 0.74 -0.69 -3.52
CA ALA A 39 0.30 -0.54 -2.14
C ALA A 39 -1.22 -0.32 -2.02
N VAL A 40 -1.74 0.58 -2.86
CA VAL A 40 -3.16 0.93 -2.90
C VAL A 40 -4.06 -0.19 -3.39
N SER A 41 -3.67 -0.90 -4.45
CA SER A 41 -4.50 -1.95 -5.06
C SER A 41 -4.82 -3.05 -4.08
N TYR A 42 -3.88 -3.38 -3.19
CA TYR A 42 -4.12 -4.33 -2.11
C TYR A 42 -5.21 -3.85 -1.15
N PHE A 43 -5.10 -2.61 -0.63
CA PHE A 43 -6.08 -2.10 0.33
C PHE A 43 -7.44 -1.79 -0.29
N PHE A 44 -7.53 -1.58 -1.61
CA PHE A 44 -8.81 -1.55 -2.30
C PHE A 44 -9.47 -2.92 -2.38
N GLY A 45 -8.70 -3.95 -2.75
CA GLY A 45 -9.22 -5.31 -2.87
C GLY A 45 -9.60 -5.92 -1.51
N ALA A 46 -8.80 -5.67 -0.48
CA ALA A 46 -9.00 -6.22 0.86
C ALA A 46 -9.96 -5.39 1.75
N GLY A 47 -10.37 -4.21 1.29
CA GLY A 47 -11.11 -3.24 2.11
C GLY A 47 -10.16 -2.35 2.92
N PHE A 48 -10.29 -1.03 2.75
CA PHE A 48 -9.35 -0.05 3.32
C PHE A 48 -9.67 0.23 4.81
N PRO A 49 -8.82 -0.17 5.78
CA PRO A 49 -9.08 0.04 7.21
C PRO A 49 -8.66 1.45 7.61
N LYS A 50 -9.63 2.37 7.61
CA LYS A 50 -9.39 3.81 7.81
C LYS A 50 -8.94 4.18 9.22
N ASP A 51 -9.43 3.45 10.20
CA ASP A 51 -9.05 3.52 11.60
C ASP A 51 -7.56 3.20 11.79
N LYS A 52 -6.98 2.40 10.90
CA LYS A 52 -5.57 1.98 10.91
C LYS A 52 -4.70 2.75 9.91
N LEU A 53 -5.15 3.90 9.41
CA LEU A 53 -4.38 4.68 8.44
C LEU A 53 -2.95 4.97 8.92
N TRP A 54 -2.80 5.56 10.11
CA TRP A 54 -1.49 5.87 10.67
C TRP A 54 -0.62 4.63 10.88
N ASN A 55 -1.26 3.52 11.25
CA ASN A 55 -0.61 2.23 11.41
C ASN A 55 -0.09 1.69 10.07
N ILE A 56 -0.84 1.85 8.98
CA ILE A 56 -0.39 1.51 7.62
C ILE A 56 0.81 2.37 7.23
N LEU A 57 0.75 3.68 7.46
CA LEU A 57 1.83 4.60 7.10
C LEU A 57 3.13 4.29 7.86
N LEU A 58 3.02 3.94 9.15
CA LEU A 58 4.16 3.52 9.95
C LEU A 58 4.70 2.16 9.47
N SER A 59 3.80 1.24 9.11
CA SER A 59 4.16 -0.07 8.57
C SER A 59 4.88 0.04 7.22
N PHE A 60 4.51 1.00 6.37
CA PHE A 60 5.27 1.29 5.15
C PHE A 60 6.69 1.74 5.46
N ALA A 61 6.88 2.66 6.42
CA ALA A 61 8.21 3.11 6.81
C ALA A 61 9.07 1.93 7.31
N LEU A 62 8.48 1.08 8.17
CA LEU A 62 9.12 -0.14 8.67
C LEU A 62 9.45 -1.12 7.54
N GLY A 63 8.54 -1.30 6.57
CA GLY A 63 8.77 -2.14 5.39
C GLY A 63 9.91 -1.64 4.50
N ILE A 64 10.01 -0.33 4.27
CA ILE A 64 11.13 0.25 3.52
C ILE A 64 12.45 0.00 4.26
N ILE A 65 12.50 0.25 5.57
CA ILE A 65 13.68 -0.04 6.39
C ILE A 65 14.05 -1.53 6.30
N TRP A 66 13.07 -2.43 6.39
CA TRP A 66 13.29 -3.87 6.28
C TRP A 66 13.84 -4.27 4.91
N GLY A 67 13.37 -3.64 3.83
CA GLY A 67 13.92 -3.82 2.49
C GLY A 67 15.36 -3.37 2.34
N LEU A 68 15.72 -2.23 2.93
CA LEU A 68 17.11 -1.77 2.95
C LEU A 68 18.02 -2.72 3.75
N VAL A 69 17.52 -3.28 4.85
CA VAL A 69 18.24 -4.30 5.63
C VAL A 69 18.44 -5.57 4.81
N ALA A 70 17.37 -6.11 4.19
CA ALA A 70 17.46 -7.28 3.33
C ALA A 70 18.49 -7.07 2.20
N PHE A 71 18.45 -5.91 1.55
CA PHE A 71 19.40 -5.57 0.50
C PHE A 71 20.84 -5.57 1.00
N ARG A 72 21.12 -4.96 2.15
CA ARG A 72 22.46 -4.98 2.75
C ARG A 72 22.92 -6.41 3.08
N LEU A 73 22.03 -7.26 3.59
CA LEU A 73 22.35 -8.66 3.85
C LEU A 73 22.70 -9.41 2.57
N LEU A 74 21.99 -9.16 1.47
CA LEU A 74 22.31 -9.75 0.16
C LEU A 74 23.63 -9.28 -0.45
N HIS A 75 24.22 -8.18 0.02
CA HIS A 75 25.57 -7.78 -0.39
C HIS A 75 26.67 -8.63 0.25
N VAL A 76 26.32 -9.44 1.26
CA VAL A 76 27.24 -10.39 1.86
C VAL A 76 27.27 -11.65 1.00
N SER A 77 28.43 -11.94 0.41
CA SER A 77 28.60 -12.96 -0.63
C SER A 77 28.11 -14.36 -0.26
N TRP A 78 28.22 -14.78 1.00
CA TRP A 78 27.71 -16.08 1.45
C TRP A 78 26.18 -16.12 1.62
N ILE A 79 25.57 -14.98 1.97
CA ILE A 79 24.11 -14.83 2.13
C ILE A 79 23.44 -14.76 0.76
N ALA A 80 24.10 -14.19 -0.25
CA ALA A 80 23.59 -14.10 -1.62
C ALA A 80 23.38 -15.46 -2.30
N SER A 81 23.86 -16.56 -1.71
CA SER A 81 23.60 -17.91 -2.22
C SER A 81 22.10 -18.25 -2.16
N PRO A 82 21.58 -19.11 -3.07
CA PRO A 82 20.14 -19.39 -3.14
C PRO A 82 19.55 -19.91 -1.83
N TRP A 83 20.25 -20.84 -1.16
CA TRP A 83 19.78 -21.42 0.10
C TRP A 83 19.89 -20.44 1.26
N ALA A 84 21.01 -19.71 1.38
CA ALA A 84 21.18 -18.75 2.47
C ALA A 84 20.21 -17.57 2.35
N SER A 85 19.99 -17.06 1.13
CA SER A 85 19.03 -15.98 0.90
C SER A 85 17.59 -16.43 1.15
N ALA A 86 17.20 -17.65 0.77
CA ALA A 86 15.89 -18.21 1.10
C ALA A 86 15.68 -18.33 2.62
N ILE A 87 16.66 -18.85 3.35
CA ILE A 87 16.61 -18.93 4.83
C ILE A 87 16.53 -17.52 5.44
N MET A 88 17.33 -16.58 4.94
CA MET A 88 17.30 -15.18 5.37
C MET A 88 15.91 -14.57 5.18
N PHE A 89 15.31 -14.68 3.99
CA PHE A 89 13.96 -14.16 3.73
C PHE A 89 12.91 -14.83 4.62
N GLY A 90 13.01 -16.15 4.83
CA GLY A 90 12.15 -16.90 5.74
C GLY A 90 12.23 -16.37 7.18
N LEU A 91 13.45 -16.20 7.71
CA LEU A 91 13.69 -15.66 9.05
C LEU A 91 13.21 -14.22 9.18
N MET A 92 13.50 -13.36 8.19
CA MET A 92 13.05 -11.97 8.18
C MET A 92 11.52 -11.88 8.17
N THR A 93 10.84 -12.75 7.42
CA THR A 93 9.37 -12.81 7.38
C THR A 93 8.82 -13.29 8.72
N PHE A 94 9.42 -14.34 9.30
CA PHE A 94 9.07 -14.81 10.64
C PHE A 94 9.19 -13.69 11.68
N VAL A 95 10.28 -12.92 11.66
CA VAL A 95 10.48 -11.79 12.57
C VAL A 95 9.40 -10.74 12.40
N VAL A 96 9.00 -10.38 11.18
CA VAL A 96 7.91 -9.41 10.94
C VAL A 96 6.60 -9.90 11.55
N LEU A 97 6.22 -11.16 11.29
CA LEU A 97 4.99 -11.74 11.81
C LEU A 97 5.02 -11.85 13.33
N PHE A 98 6.14 -12.30 13.89
CA PHE A 98 6.34 -12.44 15.33
C PHE A 98 6.29 -11.08 16.04
N LEU A 99 6.97 -10.07 15.50
CA LEU A 99 6.98 -8.73 16.06
C LEU A 99 5.59 -8.11 16.04
N GLN A 100 4.83 -8.28 14.96
CA GLN A 100 3.45 -7.81 14.90
C GLN A 100 2.55 -8.52 15.93
N GLY A 101 2.69 -9.84 16.10
CA GLY A 101 1.90 -10.61 17.08
C GLY A 101 2.24 -10.30 18.55
N THR A 102 3.42 -9.75 18.84
CA THR A 102 3.93 -9.60 20.22
C THR A 102 4.04 -8.14 20.66
N VAL A 103 5.05 -7.42 20.15
CA VAL A 103 5.47 -6.09 20.64
C VAL A 103 4.92 -4.96 19.78
N MET A 104 4.81 -5.17 18.47
CA MET A 104 4.40 -4.17 17.48
C MET A 104 2.98 -4.45 16.94
N LYS A 105 2.03 -4.69 17.85
CA LYS A 105 0.61 -4.95 17.52
C LYS A 105 -0.07 -3.84 16.72
N PHE A 106 0.49 -2.63 16.76
CA PHE A 106 0.03 -1.50 15.96
C PHE A 106 0.38 -1.64 14.48
N THR A 107 1.28 -2.52 14.07
CA THR A 107 1.66 -2.65 12.67
C THR A 107 0.65 -3.45 11.86
N VAL A 108 0.55 -3.15 10.57
CA VAL A 108 -0.29 -3.83 9.61
C VAL A 108 0.64 -4.64 8.71
N VAL A 109 0.70 -5.96 8.94
CA VAL A 109 1.61 -6.86 8.22
C VAL A 109 1.51 -6.73 6.71
N PRO A 110 0.31 -6.68 6.10
CA PRO A 110 0.23 -6.49 4.66
C PRO A 110 0.89 -5.20 4.17
N ALA A 111 0.71 -4.09 4.90
CA ALA A 111 1.38 -2.83 4.57
C ALA A 111 2.90 -2.98 4.64
N TRP A 112 3.40 -3.58 5.73
CA TRP A 112 4.82 -3.82 5.94
C TRP A 112 5.42 -4.66 4.81
N LEU A 113 4.83 -5.82 4.52
CA LEU A 113 5.34 -6.76 3.53
C LEU A 113 5.28 -6.18 2.11
N ILE A 114 4.23 -5.43 1.77
CA ILE A 114 4.15 -4.75 0.47
C ILE A 114 5.26 -3.72 0.33
N ALA A 115 5.44 -2.85 1.34
CA ALA A 115 6.50 -1.86 1.28
C ALA A 115 7.90 -2.49 1.21
N TRP A 116 8.13 -3.58 1.94
CA TRP A 116 9.36 -4.35 1.84
C TRP A 116 9.56 -4.94 0.44
N GLY A 117 8.58 -5.68 -0.09
CA GLY A 117 8.65 -6.31 -1.40
C GLY A 117 8.85 -5.29 -2.53
N THR A 118 8.13 -4.18 -2.50
CA THR A 118 8.29 -3.10 -3.47
C THR A 118 9.66 -2.43 -3.38
N THR A 119 10.18 -2.20 -2.17
CA THR A 119 11.53 -1.67 -1.97
C THR A 119 12.56 -2.60 -2.62
N MET A 120 12.49 -3.91 -2.32
CA MET A 120 13.39 -4.93 -2.88
C MET A 120 13.29 -5.04 -4.40
N LEU A 121 12.07 -5.00 -4.94
CA LEU A 121 11.83 -5.04 -6.37
C LEU A 121 12.55 -3.90 -7.09
N ILE A 122 12.48 -2.68 -6.56
CA ILE A 122 13.10 -1.52 -7.22
C ILE A 122 14.62 -1.56 -7.12
N ILE A 123 15.16 -1.72 -5.91
CA ILE A 123 16.63 -1.64 -5.69
C ILE A 123 17.40 -2.82 -6.29
N SER A 124 16.74 -3.94 -6.55
CA SER A 124 17.36 -5.08 -7.23
C SER A 124 17.41 -4.92 -8.75
N ASN A 125 16.58 -4.04 -9.33
CA ASN A 125 16.46 -3.86 -10.77
C ASN A 125 16.98 -2.49 -11.27
N VAL A 126 17.16 -1.51 -10.38
CA VAL A 126 17.56 -0.15 -10.74
C VAL A 126 18.67 0.36 -9.85
N LYS A 127 19.69 0.97 -10.48
CA LYS A 127 20.81 1.58 -9.77
C LYS A 127 20.38 2.88 -9.08
N ILE A 128 20.45 2.88 -7.76
CA ILE A 128 20.10 4.04 -6.93
C ILE A 128 21.29 4.99 -6.83
N HIS A 129 21.09 6.24 -7.27
CA HIS A 129 22.12 7.29 -7.21
C HIS A 129 22.08 8.08 -5.90
N ASN A 130 20.88 8.38 -5.40
CA ASN A 130 20.68 9.09 -4.13
C ASN A 130 19.72 8.28 -3.24
N TRP A 131 20.28 7.64 -2.22
CA TRP A 131 19.54 6.76 -1.32
C TRP A 131 18.50 7.50 -0.46
N SER A 132 18.80 8.72 -0.02
CA SER A 132 17.86 9.50 0.80
C SER A 132 16.67 9.95 -0.03
N LEU A 133 16.94 10.44 -1.24
CA LEU A 133 15.88 10.78 -2.20
C LEU A 133 15.04 9.56 -2.55
N PHE A 134 15.67 8.40 -2.75
CA PHE A 134 14.98 7.15 -3.05
C PHE A 134 13.98 6.78 -1.95
N VAL A 135 14.41 6.74 -0.69
CA VAL A 135 13.56 6.40 0.45
C VAL A 135 12.41 7.39 0.60
N PHE A 136 12.72 8.69 0.51
CA PHE A 136 11.71 9.74 0.62
C PHE A 136 10.69 9.64 -0.52
N GLN A 137 11.14 9.48 -1.76
CA GLN A 137 10.28 9.41 -2.94
C GLN A 137 9.41 8.15 -2.91
N LEU A 138 9.94 7.01 -2.46
CA LEU A 138 9.19 5.77 -2.32
C LEU A 138 8.09 5.93 -1.28
N TYR A 139 8.45 6.45 -0.10
CA TYR A 139 7.49 6.66 0.98
C TYR A 139 6.43 7.70 0.61
N ALA A 140 6.83 8.83 0.04
CA ALA A 140 5.92 9.86 -0.44
C ALA A 140 4.99 9.34 -1.54
N SER A 141 5.48 8.48 -2.44
CA SER A 141 4.64 7.84 -3.45
C SER A 141 3.59 6.96 -2.78
N MET A 142 3.98 6.07 -1.87
CA MET A 142 3.04 5.20 -1.14
C MET A 142 1.98 5.99 -0.35
N LEU A 143 2.39 7.10 0.28
CA LEU A 143 1.46 8.06 0.92
C LEU A 143 0.47 8.64 -0.09
N LEU A 144 0.97 9.17 -1.21
CA LEU A 144 0.13 9.73 -2.27
C LEU A 144 -0.85 8.71 -2.81
N GLY A 145 -0.44 7.45 -2.99
CA GLY A 145 -1.37 6.39 -3.36
C GLY A 145 -2.54 6.32 -2.37
N ILE A 146 -2.24 6.14 -1.09
CA ILE A 146 -3.27 5.98 -0.07
C ILE A 146 -4.20 7.21 0.01
N PHE A 147 -3.65 8.42 0.02
CA PHE A 147 -4.45 9.63 0.17
C PHE A 147 -5.20 10.00 -1.11
N VAL A 148 -4.55 9.95 -2.28
CA VAL A 148 -5.15 10.39 -3.55
C VAL A 148 -6.08 9.34 -4.12
N ILE A 149 -5.72 8.05 -4.04
CA ILE A 149 -6.58 7.01 -4.59
C ILE A 149 -7.52 6.52 -3.49
N GLY A 150 -6.99 6.03 -2.36
CA GLY A 150 -7.77 5.43 -1.27
C GLY A 150 -8.77 6.38 -0.61
N TYR A 151 -8.34 7.57 -0.21
CA TYR A 151 -9.22 8.52 0.49
C TYR A 151 -10.14 9.28 -0.46
N ALA A 152 -9.62 9.72 -1.62
CA ALA A 152 -10.43 10.50 -2.55
C ALA A 152 -11.53 9.67 -3.23
N SER A 153 -11.28 8.38 -3.53
CA SER A 153 -12.33 7.50 -4.05
C SER A 153 -13.45 7.25 -3.05
N ASP A 154 -13.13 7.11 -1.76
CA ASP A 154 -14.15 6.96 -0.71
C ASP A 154 -14.92 8.26 -0.45
N TYR A 155 -14.24 9.41 -0.53
CA TYR A 155 -14.92 10.70 -0.48
C TYR A 155 -15.89 10.87 -1.66
N PHE A 156 -15.48 10.48 -2.87
CA PHE A 156 -16.33 10.48 -4.05
C PHE A 156 -17.50 9.50 -3.91
N TYR A 157 -17.27 8.32 -3.33
CA TYR A 157 -18.34 7.39 -2.99
C TYR A 157 -19.39 8.06 -2.10
N LYS A 158 -18.98 8.62 -0.95
CA LYS A 158 -19.90 9.32 -0.03
C LYS A 158 -20.61 10.50 -0.67
N LEU A 159 -19.90 11.29 -1.47
CA LEU A 159 -20.44 12.46 -2.14
C LEU A 159 -21.48 12.06 -3.20
N SER A 160 -21.23 10.99 -3.95
CA SER A 160 -22.16 10.48 -4.97
C SER A 160 -23.49 9.99 -4.36
N PHE A 161 -23.44 9.34 -3.20
CA PHE A 161 -24.63 8.91 -2.48
C PHE A 161 -25.37 10.07 -1.80
N LYS A 162 -24.66 11.12 -1.38
CA LYS A 162 -25.26 12.35 -0.81
C LYS A 162 -25.93 13.24 -1.87
N LEU A 163 -25.36 13.32 -3.07
CA LEU A 163 -25.91 14.10 -4.19
C LEU A 163 -27.06 13.38 -4.91
N PHE A 164 -27.07 12.05 -4.88
CA PHE A 164 -28.14 11.23 -5.47
C PHE A 164 -28.71 10.23 -4.45
N PRO A 165 -29.39 10.71 -3.39
CA PRO A 165 -30.00 9.86 -2.38
C PRO A 165 -31.11 9.02 -3.02
N THR A 166 -30.94 7.70 -3.03
CA THR A 166 -32.01 6.75 -3.36
C THR A 166 -32.67 6.28 -2.07
N LYS A 167 -33.97 6.00 -2.12
CA LYS A 167 -34.82 5.57 -0.98
C LYS A 167 -34.34 4.30 -0.23
N ASP A 168 -33.36 3.58 -0.75
CA ASP A 168 -32.76 2.39 -0.14
C ASP A 168 -31.45 2.66 0.62
N ALA A 169 -31.04 3.94 0.76
CA ALA A 169 -29.77 4.34 1.38
C ALA A 169 -29.64 4.01 2.88
N ASP A 170 -30.75 3.72 3.57
CA ASP A 170 -30.76 3.45 5.02
C ASP A 170 -30.27 2.04 5.41
N LYS A 171 -29.99 1.14 4.46
CA LYS A 171 -29.43 -0.20 4.75
C LYS A 171 -27.96 -0.38 4.41
N ALA A 172 -27.31 0.60 3.76
CA ALA A 172 -25.94 0.46 3.25
C ALA A 172 -24.92 1.38 3.96
N ALA A 173 -25.36 2.16 4.96
CA ALA A 173 -24.49 3.06 5.71
C ALA A 173 -23.62 2.35 6.75
N ASP A 174 -24.00 1.14 7.18
CA ASP A 174 -23.10 0.25 7.89
C ASP A 174 -22.31 -0.57 6.87
N ARG A 175 -21.04 -0.18 6.69
CA ARG A 175 -20.01 -1.21 6.54
C ARG A 175 -20.16 -2.12 7.76
N PRO A 176 -20.34 -3.45 7.62
CA PRO A 176 -19.81 -4.29 8.67
C PRO A 176 -18.33 -3.92 8.78
N ALA A 177 -17.90 -3.47 9.95
CA ALA A 177 -16.62 -3.98 10.40
C ALA A 177 -16.78 -5.50 10.31
N GLU A 178 -16.13 -6.14 9.35
CA GLU A 178 -15.94 -7.57 9.44
C GLU A 178 -15.04 -7.75 10.67
N ASP A 179 -15.71 -7.88 11.82
CA ASP A 179 -15.20 -8.63 12.95
C ASP A 179 -14.97 -10.05 12.43
N ASP A 180 -13.71 -10.37 12.17
CA ASP A 180 -13.06 -11.67 12.41
C ASP A 180 -11.53 -11.50 12.40
#